data_AF-A0A0R2PXU5-F1
#
_entry.id   AF-A0A0R2PXU5-F1
#
_cell.length_a   1.000
_cell.length_b   1.000
_cell.length_c   1.000
_cell.angle_alpha   90.00
_cell.angle_beta   90.00
_cell.angle_gamma   90.00
#
_symmetry.space_group_name_H-M   'P 1'
#
loop_
_entity.id
_entity.type
_entity.pdbx_description
1 polymer ?
#
loop_
_entity_poly.entity_id
_entity_poly.type
_entity_poly.pdbx_seq_one_letter_code
_entity_poly.pdbx_strand_id
1 'polypeptide(L)'
;MIPEMCERRTGDIVVTASIAAFVPIPPDPIYGLTKYAVSGLVKSLSPRLAEYGVCISAICPGFVDTPLIGERARDWIAELGMPLMKTQQVVDAVSTSLTRRVNGAHWIVLPDQDPILHEQATVPFPTNPQ
;
A
#
# COMPACT_ATOMS: atom_id res chain seq x y z
N MET A 1 -8.95 2.75 -18.44
CA MET A 1 -8.99 1.57 -17.55
C MET A 1 -10.04 1.64 -16.43
N ILE A 2 -10.05 2.68 -15.57
CA ILE A 2 -11.03 2.79 -14.46
C ILE A 2 -12.48 2.92 -14.96
N PRO A 3 -12.80 3.83 -15.92
CA PRO A 3 -14.16 3.92 -16.47
C PRO A 3 -14.71 2.58 -16.96
N GLU A 4 -13.87 1.81 -17.66
CA GLU A 4 -14.19 0.50 -18.21
C GLU A 4 -14.37 -0.56 -17.10
N MET A 5 -13.71 -0.42 -15.94
CA MET A 5 -13.96 -1.26 -14.76
C MET A 5 -15.32 -0.94 -14.14
N CYS A 6 -15.66 0.34 -14.07
CA CYS A 6 -16.91 0.82 -13.53
C CYS A 6 -18.10 0.42 -14.43
N GLU A 7 -17.96 0.52 -15.76
CA GLU A 7 -18.97 0.10 -16.73
C GLU A 7 -19.32 -1.39 -16.62
N ARG A 8 -18.30 -2.26 -16.54
CA ARG A 8 -18.50 -3.71 -16.35
C ARG A 8 -18.83 -4.11 -14.90
N ARG A 9 -18.85 -3.14 -13.98
CA ARG A 9 -19.09 -3.28 -12.54
C ARG A 9 -18.20 -4.32 -11.82
N THR A 10 -16.96 -4.48 -12.28
CA THR A 10 -16.00 -5.39 -11.66
C THR A 10 -14.55 -4.99 -11.97
N GLY A 11 -13.68 -5.14 -10.99
CA GLY A 11 -12.25 -4.92 -11.13
C GLY A 11 -11.53 -4.81 -9.80
N ASP A 12 -10.21 -4.92 -9.87
CA ASP A 12 -9.30 -4.78 -8.75
C ASP A 12 -8.12 -3.90 -9.15
N ILE A 13 -7.80 -2.93 -8.30
CA ILE A 13 -6.69 -2.01 -8.44
C ILE A 13 -5.77 -2.21 -7.25
N VAL A 14 -4.51 -2.55 -7.52
CA VAL A 14 -3.47 -2.68 -6.49
C VAL A 14 -2.43 -1.60 -6.73
N VAL A 15 -2.22 -0.74 -5.74
CA VAL A 15 -1.29 0.38 -5.83
C VAL A 15 -0.04 0.09 -5.00
N THR A 16 1.14 0.36 -5.55
CA THR A 16 2.41 0.21 -4.83
C THR A 16 2.69 1.44 -3.96
N ALA A 17 2.38 1.34 -2.67
CA ALA A 17 2.72 2.32 -1.66
C ALA A 17 4.11 2.01 -1.06
N SER A 18 4.22 2.04 0.27
CA SER A 18 5.43 1.77 1.05
C SER A 18 5.04 1.76 2.53
N ILE A 19 5.84 1.11 3.39
CA ILE A 19 5.75 1.31 4.84
C ILE A 19 5.90 2.79 5.22
N ALA A 20 6.62 3.57 4.39
CA ALA A 20 6.78 5.02 4.50
C ALA A 20 5.46 5.82 4.43
N ALA A 21 4.34 5.18 4.13
CA ALA A 21 3.01 5.79 4.24
C ALA A 21 2.50 5.87 5.69
N PHE A 22 3.18 5.21 6.63
CA PHE A 22 2.76 5.11 8.04
C PHE A 22 3.88 5.40 9.03
N VAL A 23 5.14 5.23 8.61
CA VAL A 23 6.31 5.49 9.45
C VAL A 23 7.13 6.64 8.87
N PRO A 24 7.75 7.48 9.71
CA PRO A 24 8.61 8.55 9.23
C PRO A 24 9.86 8.00 8.53
N ILE A 25 10.27 8.65 7.44
CA ILE A 25 11.54 8.41 6.76
C ILE A 25 12.36 9.71 6.80
N PRO A 26 13.05 10.02 7.92
CA PRO A 26 13.82 11.25 8.05
C PRO A 26 14.87 11.49 6.93
N PRO A 27 15.57 10.46 6.40
CA PRO A 27 16.52 10.65 5.31
C PRO A 27 15.88 11.09 3.99
N ASP A 28 14.59 10.83 3.79
CA ASP A 28 13.86 11.16 2.56
C ASP A 28 12.39 11.58 2.86
N PRO A 29 12.20 12.82 3.36
CA PRO A 29 10.88 13.30 3.74
C PRO A 29 9.95 13.51 2.54
N ILE A 30 10.50 13.74 1.34
CA ILE A 30 9.71 13.89 0.11
C ILE A 30 9.18 12.53 -0.33
N TYR A 31 9.99 11.48 -0.29
CA TYR A 31 9.50 10.13 -0.52
C TYR A 31 8.39 9.75 0.48
N GLY A 32 8.59 10.03 1.78
CA GLY A 32 7.56 9.86 2.80
C GLY A 32 6.25 10.58 2.43
N LEU A 33 6.31 11.88 2.12
CA LEU A 33 5.16 12.67 1.67
C LEU A 33 4.41 11.99 0.51
N THR A 34 5.13 11.56 -0.54
CA THR A 34 4.50 10.93 -1.71
C THR A 34 3.79 9.63 -1.34
N LYS A 35 4.34 8.83 -0.42
CA LYS A 35 3.75 7.55 -0.02
C LYS A 35 2.55 7.71 0.92
N TYR A 36 2.54 8.74 1.78
CA TYR A 36 1.33 9.17 2.48
C TYR A 36 0.24 9.62 1.49
N ALA A 37 0.58 10.38 0.44
CA ALA A 37 -0.37 10.80 -0.57
C ALA A 37 -0.99 9.62 -1.34
N VAL A 38 -0.19 8.60 -1.67
CA VAL A 38 -0.70 7.35 -2.28
C VAL A 38 -1.69 6.62 -1.35
N SER A 39 -1.40 6.55 -0.05
CA SER A 39 -2.34 5.96 0.92
C SER A 39 -3.64 6.76 1.00
N GLY A 40 -3.54 8.09 1.04
CA GLY A 40 -4.69 8.98 0.97
C GLY A 40 -5.54 8.76 -0.29
N LEU A 41 -4.90 8.59 -1.46
CA LEU A 41 -5.59 8.31 -2.72
C LEU A 41 -6.42 7.02 -2.65
N VAL A 42 -5.85 5.93 -2.14
CA VAL A 42 -6.57 4.65 -1.97
C VAL A 42 -7.78 4.83 -1.06
N LYS A 43 -7.61 5.52 0.07
CA LYS A 43 -8.69 5.81 1.01
C LYS A 43 -9.78 6.70 0.41
N SER A 44 -9.42 7.70 -0.37
CA SER A 44 -10.37 8.63 -0.97
C SER A 44 -11.16 8.02 -2.12
N LEU A 45 -10.55 7.13 -2.91
CA LEU A 45 -11.22 6.50 -4.05
C LEU A 45 -12.03 5.27 -3.67
N SER A 46 -11.66 4.56 -2.60
CA SER A 46 -12.29 3.28 -2.26
C SER A 46 -13.81 3.33 -2.07
N PRO A 47 -14.42 4.34 -1.42
CA PRO A 47 -15.88 4.36 -1.26
C PRO A 47 -16.58 4.52 -2.60
N ARG A 48 -16.07 5.43 -3.45
CA ARG A 48 -16.67 5.71 -4.75
C ARG A 48 -16.57 4.53 -5.70
N LEU A 49 -15.42 3.85 -5.73
CA LEU A 49 -15.21 2.67 -6.58
C LEU A 49 -16.05 1.47 -6.13
N ALA A 50 -16.33 1.35 -4.83
CA ALA A 50 -17.18 0.29 -4.29
C ALA A 50 -18.60 0.32 -4.87
N GLU A 51 -19.17 1.50 -5.12
CA GLU A 51 -20.49 1.67 -5.77
C GLU A 51 -20.58 0.99 -7.16
N TYR A 52 -19.42 0.85 -7.81
CA TYR A 52 -19.26 0.21 -9.11
C TYR A 52 -18.69 -1.21 -9.01
N GLY A 53 -18.63 -1.82 -7.82
CA GLY A 53 -18.07 -3.16 -7.65
C GLY A 53 -16.55 -3.24 -7.88
N VAL A 54 -15.85 -2.11 -7.93
CA VAL A 54 -14.40 -2.04 -8.12
C VAL A 54 -13.71 -1.92 -6.77
N CYS A 55 -12.70 -2.75 -6.52
CA CYS A 55 -11.90 -2.71 -5.30
C CYS A 55 -10.57 -1.99 -5.57
N ILE A 56 -10.14 -1.13 -4.66
CA ILE A 56 -8.80 -0.56 -4.67
C ILE A 56 -8.11 -0.85 -3.34
N SER A 57 -6.85 -1.29 -3.39
CA SER A 57 -6.02 -1.52 -2.20
C SER A 57 -4.57 -1.11 -2.49
N ALA A 58 -3.79 -0.96 -1.43
CA ALA A 58 -2.35 -0.70 -1.50
C ALA A 58 -1.55 -1.87 -0.96
N ILE A 59 -0.43 -2.18 -1.61
CA ILE A 59 0.67 -2.94 -0.99
C ILE A 59 1.67 -1.95 -0.42
N CYS A 60 2.10 -2.17 0.82
CA CYS A 60 2.98 -1.30 1.58
C CYS A 60 4.25 -2.06 1.99
N PRO A 61 5.21 -2.26 1.07
CA PRO A 61 6.44 -2.98 1.37
C PRO A 61 7.33 -2.23 2.37
N GLY A 62 8.03 -2.98 3.22
CA GLY A 62 9.27 -2.55 3.87
C GLY A 62 10.43 -2.47 2.88
N PHE A 63 11.65 -2.71 3.35
CA PHE A 63 12.84 -2.62 2.50
C PHE A 63 12.99 -3.87 1.61
N VAL A 64 12.88 -3.69 0.29
CA VAL A 64 12.99 -4.77 -0.70
C VAL A 64 14.31 -4.68 -1.43
N ASP A 65 15.02 -5.81 -1.56
CA ASP A 65 16.27 -5.86 -2.33
C ASP A 65 16.03 -5.64 -3.83
N THR A 66 16.10 -4.38 -4.23
CA THR A 66 15.88 -3.90 -5.61
C THR A 66 16.87 -2.78 -5.92
N PRO A 67 17.05 -2.41 -7.21
CA PRO A 67 17.88 -1.26 -7.59
C PRO A 67 17.40 0.10 -7.03
N LEU A 68 16.17 0.18 -6.49
CA LEU A 68 15.66 1.37 -5.81
C LEU A 68 16.49 1.72 -4.56
N ILE A 69 17.05 0.70 -3.90
CA ILE A 69 17.87 0.90 -2.70
C ILE A 69 19.33 1.11 -3.11
N GLY A 70 19.71 2.39 -3.21
CA GLY A 70 21.11 2.80 -3.38
C GLY A 70 21.96 2.57 -2.13
N GLU A 71 23.28 2.70 -2.27
CA GLU A 71 24.27 2.38 -1.21
C GLU A 71 23.96 3.08 0.12
N ARG A 72 23.73 4.40 0.11
CA ARG A 72 23.38 5.16 1.33
C ARG A 72 22.14 4.64 2.05
N ALA A 73 21.14 4.18 1.30
CA ALA A 73 19.96 3.59 1.89
C ALA A 73 20.27 2.22 2.48
N ARG A 74 21.14 1.42 1.85
CA ARG A 74 21.59 0.12 2.39
C ARG A 74 22.33 0.29 3.72
N ASP A 75 23.20 1.30 3.82
CA ASP A 75 23.92 1.60 5.07
C ASP A 75 22.94 1.97 6.19
N TRP A 76 22.01 2.88 5.93
CA TRP A 76 20.98 3.27 6.91
C TRP A 76 20.07 2.09 7.31
N ILE A 77 19.70 1.22 6.37
CA ILE A 77 18.90 0.02 6.65
C ILE A 77 19.69 -0.97 7.53
N ALA A 78 20.99 -1.12 7.26
CA ALA A 78 21.87 -1.96 8.06
C ALA A 78 22.03 -1.41 9.49
N GLU A 79 22.14 -0.10 9.67
CA GLU A 79 22.15 0.56 10.98
C GLU A 79 20.85 0.33 11.78
N LEU A 80 19.70 0.28 11.10
CA LEU A 80 18.41 -0.06 11.70
C LEU A 80 18.29 -1.56 12.08
N GLY A 81 19.25 -2.40 11.70
CA GLY A 81 19.22 -3.85 11.95
C GLY A 81 18.09 -4.57 11.21
N MET A 82 17.56 -3.99 10.14
CA MET A 82 16.44 -4.55 9.39
C MET A 82 16.92 -5.30 8.15
N PRO A 83 16.50 -6.56 7.93
CA PRO A 83 16.88 -7.29 6.73
C PRO A 83 16.14 -6.78 5.50
N LEU A 84 16.81 -6.85 4.34
CA LEU A 84 16.17 -6.65 3.05
C LEU A 84 15.33 -7.89 2.70
N MET A 85 14.07 -7.67 2.33
CA MET A 85 13.20 -8.75 1.88
C MET A 85 13.31 -9.00 0.37
N LYS A 86 12.95 -10.20 -0.06
CA LYS A 86 12.92 -10.56 -1.47
C LYS A 86 11.68 -10.00 -2.14
N THR A 87 11.80 -9.64 -3.42
CA THR A 87 10.66 -9.20 -4.25
C THR A 87 9.53 -10.22 -4.28
N GLN A 88 9.83 -11.52 -4.16
CA GLN A 88 8.83 -12.58 -4.15
C GLN A 88 7.77 -12.38 -3.05
N GLN A 89 8.16 -11.92 -1.85
CA GLN A 89 7.22 -11.68 -0.77
C GLN A 89 6.20 -10.57 -1.11
N VAL A 90 6.62 -9.58 -1.90
CA VAL A 90 5.70 -8.53 -2.39
C VAL A 90 4.73 -9.10 -3.42
N VAL A 91 5.20 -10.00 -4.30
CA VAL A 91 4.34 -10.69 -5.28
C VAL A 91 3.29 -11.54 -4.56
N ASP A 92 3.70 -12.31 -3.55
CA ASP A 92 2.80 -13.15 -2.76
C ASP A 92 1.75 -12.30 -2.01
N ALA A 93 2.15 -11.13 -1.53
CA ALA A 93 1.24 -10.16 -0.93
C ALA A 93 0.22 -9.59 -1.92
N VAL A 94 0.63 -9.31 -3.17
CA VAL A 94 -0.29 -8.90 -4.24
C VAL A 94 -1.32 -10.01 -4.49
N SER A 95 -0.89 -11.25 -4.67
CA SER A 95 -1.79 -12.39 -4.85
C SER A 95 -2.78 -12.56 -3.69
N THR A 96 -2.29 -12.40 -2.45
CA THR A 96 -3.12 -12.42 -1.23
C THR A 96 -4.15 -11.29 -1.24
N SER A 97 -3.75 -10.07 -1.60
CA SER A 97 -4.64 -8.91 -1.65
C SER A 97 -5.77 -9.07 -2.67
N LEU A 98 -5.47 -9.64 -3.84
CA LEU A 98 -6.44 -9.92 -4.90
C LEU A 98 -7.42 -11.02 -4.49
N THR A 99 -6.94 -12.03 -3.76
CA THR A 99 -7.76 -13.14 -3.28
C THR A 99 -8.67 -12.72 -2.13
N ARG A 100 -8.13 -12.01 -1.13
CA ARG A 100 -8.89 -11.56 0.05
C ARG A 100 -9.82 -10.39 -0.26
N ARG A 101 -9.46 -9.58 -1.27
CA ARG A 101 -10.27 -8.52 -1.87
C ARG A 101 -10.93 -7.59 -0.84
N VAL A 102 -10.10 -6.90 -0.06
CA VAL A 102 -10.54 -5.93 0.96
C VAL A 102 -10.41 -4.51 0.40
N ASN A 103 -11.53 -3.82 0.20
CA ASN A 103 -11.54 -2.48 -0.38
C ASN A 103 -10.99 -1.42 0.58
N GLY A 104 -10.14 -0.53 0.08
CA GLY A 104 -9.43 0.48 0.86
C GLY A 104 -8.27 -0.07 1.71
N ALA A 105 -7.98 -1.38 1.62
CA ALA A 105 -6.97 -2.03 2.43
C ALA A 105 -5.56 -1.53 2.14
N HIS A 106 -4.72 -1.54 3.18
CA HIS A 106 -3.29 -1.35 3.07
C HIS A 106 -2.59 -2.60 3.62
N TRP A 107 -1.92 -3.35 2.75
CA TRP A 107 -1.25 -4.59 3.09
C TRP A 107 0.22 -4.32 3.38
N ILE A 108 0.60 -4.31 4.65
CA ILE A 108 1.99 -4.15 5.07
C ILE A 108 2.74 -5.46 4.84
N VAL A 109 3.88 -5.37 4.18
CA VAL A 109 4.75 -6.53 3.89
C VAL A 109 6.10 -6.29 4.56
N LEU A 110 6.44 -7.13 5.53
CA LEU A 110 7.74 -7.11 6.20
C LEU A 110 8.47 -8.45 5.98
N PRO A 111 9.79 -8.52 6.23
CA PRO A 111 10.58 -9.72 6.04
C PRO A 111 10.03 -10.94 6.81
N ASP A 112 10.03 -12.10 6.16
CA ASP A 112 9.72 -13.42 6.73
C ASP A 112 8.39 -13.54 7.52
N GLN A 113 7.37 -12.78 7.14
CA GLN A 113 6.04 -12.83 7.75
C GLN A 113 4.92 -12.68 6.72
N ASP A 114 3.72 -13.10 7.10
CA ASP A 114 2.52 -12.91 6.28
C ASP A 114 2.16 -11.42 6.13
N PRO A 115 1.51 -11.03 5.00
CA PRO A 115 1.04 -9.66 4.81
C PRO A 115 0.04 -9.25 5.89
N ILE A 116 0.33 -8.14 6.57
CA ILE A 116 -0.51 -7.58 7.63
C ILE A 116 -1.53 -6.64 6.99
N LEU A 117 -2.82 -6.88 7.24
CA LEU A 117 -3.85 -5.91 6.92
C LEU A 117 -3.81 -4.75 7.92
N HIS A 118 -3.40 -3.57 7.46
CA HIS A 118 -3.40 -2.36 8.28
C HIS A 118 -4.75 -1.66 8.18
N GLU A 119 -5.48 -1.65 9.30
CA GLU A 119 -6.68 -0.86 9.46
C GLU A 119 -6.32 0.53 9.99
N GLN A 120 -6.66 1.56 9.23
CA GLN A 120 -6.56 2.93 9.72
C GLN A 120 -7.72 3.22 10.65
N ALA A 121 -7.45 3.94 11.74
CA ALA A 121 -8.48 4.46 12.61
C ALA A 121 -9.52 5.26 11.80
N THR A 122 -10.80 4.94 11.99
CA THR A 122 -11.90 5.72 11.45
C THR A 122 -11.99 7.03 12.23
N VAL A 123 -11.87 8.15 11.53
CA VAL A 123 -12.16 9.46 12.11
C VAL A 123 -13.67 9.67 11.99
N PRO A 124 -14.41 9.97 13.08
CA PRO A 124 -15.83 10.25 13.02
C PRO A 124 -16.06 11.58 12.29
N PHE A 125 -16.14 11.49 10.97
CA PHE A 125 -16.38 12.61 10.07
C PHE A 125 -17.71 12.36 9.35
N PRO A 126 -18.56 13.38 9.16
CA PRO A 126 -19.79 13.24 8.39
C PRO A 126 -19.43 12.94 6.93
N THR A 127 -19.39 11.65 6.59
CA THR A 127 -19.40 11.19 5.21
C THR A 127 -20.82 11.32 4.70
N ASN A 128 -21.02 11.98 3.57
CA ASN A 128 -22.34 12.09 2.96
C ASN A 128 -22.90 10.66 2.77
N PRO A 129 -24.07 10.32 3.34
CA PRO A 129 -24.73 9.07 3.03
C PRO A 129 -25.33 9.20 1.63
N GLN A 130 -24.51 8.99 0.60
CA GLN A 130 -25.02 8.77 -0.74
C GLN A 130 -25.41 7.31 -0.90
#